data_AF-A0A497ST00-F1
#
_entry.id   AF-A0A497ST00-F1
#
_cell.length_a   1.000
_cell.length_b   1.000
_cell.length_c   1.000
_cell.angle_alpha   90.00
_cell.angle_beta   90.00
_cell.angle_gamma   90.00
#
_symmetry.space_group_name_H-M   'P 1'
#
loop_
_entity.id
_entity.type
_entity.pdbx_description
1 polymer ?
#
loop_
_entity_poly.entity_id
_entity_poly.type
_entity_poly.pdbx_seq_one_letter_code
_entity_poly.pdbx_strand_id
1 'polypeptide(L)'
;MKAFLFLYPIPEYIDFEIDRGSYSFTDPETDTYFMTRWVEGDPEEKNFLETEWLKMKKVKFRNFYATKLNECIDLRYRKKGFSINYAVFDGHEISDVIRLQPDDRIIEVGMDLWSFIRKNRNEKKYYPDPDFLLGQLSGVEILRIGGFHLNDCVEKVARRAYELGYDVLVDEDLTEFFRIRIKDENFQVDRYIHSNSLPIFDKKRKMKPWLVQR
;
A
#
# COMPACT_ATOMS: atom_id res chain seq x y z
N MET A 1 16.34 13.32 -11.78
CA MET A 1 15.78 13.43 -10.40
C MET A 1 15.22 12.08 -9.94
N LYS A 2 15.13 11.81 -8.63
CA LYS A 2 14.51 10.60 -8.08
C LYS A 2 13.12 10.90 -7.52
N ALA A 3 12.13 10.06 -7.80
CA ALA A 3 10.78 10.19 -7.26
C ALA A 3 10.20 8.85 -6.80
N PHE A 4 9.52 8.87 -5.66
CA PHE A 4 8.66 7.79 -5.21
C PHE A 4 7.21 8.21 -5.42
N LEU A 5 6.44 7.34 -6.06
CA LEU A 5 5.03 7.53 -6.38
C LEU A 5 4.21 6.47 -5.65
N PHE A 6 3.41 6.89 -4.67
CA PHE A 6 2.46 6.01 -3.99
C PHE A 6 1.07 6.20 -4.60
N LEU A 7 0.57 5.15 -5.25
CA LEU A 7 -0.72 5.19 -5.93
C LEU A 7 -1.89 4.89 -5.00
N TYR A 8 -2.84 5.81 -4.94
CA TYR A 8 -4.12 5.73 -4.22
C TYR A 8 -4.01 5.34 -2.74
N PRO A 9 -3.18 6.03 -1.92
CA PRO A 9 -3.17 5.86 -0.47
C PRO A 9 -4.42 6.51 0.17
N ILE A 10 -5.61 6.18 -0.33
CA ILE A 10 -6.90 6.70 0.14
C ILE A 10 -7.44 5.83 1.28
N PRO A 11 -8.31 6.39 2.16
CA PRO A 11 -8.89 5.65 3.29
C PRO A 11 -9.51 4.31 2.88
N GLU A 12 -10.28 4.25 1.79
CA GLU A 12 -11.01 3.06 1.36
C GLU A 12 -10.09 1.86 1.09
N TYR A 13 -8.89 2.10 0.58
CA TYR A 13 -7.94 1.03 0.28
C TYR A 13 -7.10 0.68 1.50
N ILE A 14 -6.58 1.67 2.23
CA ILE A 14 -5.75 1.41 3.40
C ILE A 14 -6.57 0.78 4.54
N ASP A 15 -7.79 1.26 4.81
CA ASP A 15 -8.63 0.71 5.87
C ASP A 15 -9.08 -0.72 5.55
N PHE A 16 -9.32 -1.03 4.27
CA PHE A 16 -9.58 -2.41 3.84
C PHE A 16 -8.40 -3.34 4.13
N GLU A 17 -7.17 -2.87 3.89
CA GLU A 17 -5.94 -3.62 4.19
C GLU A 17 -5.73 -3.82 5.70
N ILE A 18 -5.99 -2.78 6.49
CA ILE A 18 -5.94 -2.81 7.95
C ILE A 18 -6.97 -3.79 8.50
N ASP A 19 -8.20 -3.74 8.00
CA ASP A 19 -9.28 -4.64 8.43
C ASP A 19 -8.89 -6.09 8.18
N ARG A 20 -8.45 -6.40 6.96
CA ARG A 20 -8.01 -7.76 6.62
C ARG A 20 -6.77 -8.21 7.39
N GLY A 21 -5.82 -7.31 7.61
CA GLY A 21 -4.60 -7.63 8.33
C GLY A 21 -4.81 -7.79 9.83
N SER A 22 -5.81 -7.12 10.41
CA SER A 22 -6.08 -7.18 11.85
C SER A 22 -6.47 -8.58 12.33
N TYR A 23 -7.21 -9.36 11.52
CA TYR A 23 -7.64 -10.71 11.88
C TYR A 23 -6.48 -11.66 12.20
N SER A 24 -5.40 -11.58 11.43
CA SER A 24 -4.19 -12.39 11.59
C SER A 24 -3.06 -11.66 12.32
N PHE A 25 -3.35 -10.53 12.98
CA PHE A 25 -2.37 -9.86 13.84
C PHE A 25 -2.35 -10.54 15.20
N THR A 26 -1.17 -10.80 15.76
CA THR A 26 -1.02 -11.38 17.09
C THR A 26 -0.38 -10.34 18.00
N ASP A 27 -0.93 -10.24 19.21
CA ASP A 27 -0.41 -9.39 20.26
C ASP A 27 -0.49 -10.19 21.56
N PRO A 28 0.61 -10.83 22.00
CA PRO A 28 0.58 -11.82 23.08
C PRO A 28 -0.07 -11.31 24.36
N GLU A 29 0.11 -10.03 24.70
CA GLU A 29 -0.49 -9.42 25.88
C GLU A 29 -2.02 -9.33 25.76
N THR A 30 -2.52 -8.78 24.66
CA THR A 30 -3.96 -8.66 24.41
C THR A 30 -4.58 -10.04 24.26
N ASP A 31 -3.97 -10.90 23.45
CA ASP A 31 -4.48 -12.22 23.16
C ASP A 31 -4.56 -13.08 24.43
N THR A 32 -3.56 -13.02 25.31
CA THR A 32 -3.60 -13.74 26.60
C THR A 32 -4.70 -13.21 27.51
N TYR A 33 -4.80 -11.88 27.67
CA TYR A 33 -5.84 -11.26 28.50
C TYR A 33 -7.25 -11.69 28.07
N PHE A 34 -7.52 -11.64 26.77
CA PHE A 34 -8.83 -12.01 26.24
C PHE A 34 -9.11 -13.51 26.36
N MET A 35 -8.14 -14.38 26.09
CA MET A 35 -8.33 -15.83 26.23
C MET A 35 -8.62 -16.24 27.68
N THR A 36 -7.96 -15.61 28.66
CA THR A 36 -8.25 -15.87 30.08
C THR A 36 -9.69 -15.47 30.43
N ARG A 37 -10.11 -14.26 30.06
CA ARG A 37 -11.48 -13.77 30.33
C ARG A 37 -12.56 -14.55 29.58
N TRP A 38 -12.27 -14.96 28.35
CA TRP A 38 -13.19 -15.73 27.53
C TRP A 38 -13.54 -17.08 28.15
N VAL A 39 -12.56 -17.78 28.73
CA VAL A 39 -12.78 -19.09 29.36
C VAL A 39 -13.70 -18.98 30.58
N GLU A 40 -13.62 -17.87 31.31
CA GLU A 40 -14.36 -17.63 32.55
C GLU A 40 -15.78 -17.07 32.32
N GLY A 41 -16.03 -16.45 31.18
CA GLY A 41 -17.27 -15.72 30.91
C GLY A 41 -18.48 -16.56 30.45
N ASP A 42 -19.66 -16.01 30.68
CA ASP A 42 -20.93 -16.53 30.17
C ASP A 42 -21.11 -16.24 28.65
N PRO A 43 -22.15 -16.76 27.98
CA PRO A 43 -22.35 -16.53 26.53
C PRO A 43 -22.49 -15.06 26.11
N GLU A 44 -23.10 -14.20 26.92
CA GLU A 44 -23.25 -12.77 26.60
C GLU A 44 -21.93 -12.03 26.80
N GLU A 45 -21.22 -12.34 27.90
CA GLU A 45 -19.89 -11.82 28.19
C GLU A 45 -18.89 -12.23 27.10
N LYS A 46 -18.96 -13.46 26.60
CA LYS A 46 -18.15 -13.93 25.46
C LYS A 46 -18.38 -13.08 24.22
N ASN A 47 -19.62 -12.89 23.77
CA ASN A 47 -19.89 -12.07 22.58
C ASN A 47 -19.38 -10.62 22.73
N PHE A 48 -19.53 -10.04 23.92
CA PHE A 48 -18.98 -8.71 24.22
C PHE A 48 -17.44 -8.71 24.14
N LEU A 49 -16.78 -9.68 24.80
CA LEU A 49 -15.32 -9.82 24.77
C LEU A 49 -14.78 -10.03 23.36
N GLU A 50 -15.47 -10.78 22.50
CA GLU A 50 -15.06 -10.98 21.10
C GLU A 50 -15.04 -9.66 20.34
N THR A 51 -16.11 -8.89 20.52
CA THR A 51 -16.31 -7.61 19.85
C THR A 51 -15.24 -6.61 20.27
N GLU A 52 -14.95 -6.52 21.57
CA GLU A 52 -13.91 -5.63 22.09
C GLU A 52 -12.51 -6.09 21.69
N TRP A 53 -12.25 -7.40 21.68
CA TRP A 53 -10.99 -7.97 21.20
C TRP A 53 -10.71 -7.59 19.73
N LEU A 54 -11.69 -7.78 18.85
CA LEU A 54 -11.56 -7.43 17.43
C LEU A 54 -11.32 -5.94 17.23
N LYS A 55 -12.01 -5.07 17.98
CA LYS A 55 -11.77 -3.62 17.96
C LYS A 55 -10.35 -3.28 18.39
N MET A 56 -9.88 -3.84 19.51
CA MET A 56 -8.52 -3.60 20.01
C MET A 56 -7.46 -4.08 19.02
N LYS A 57 -7.64 -5.27 18.43
CA LYS A 57 -6.73 -5.78 17.38
C LYS A 57 -6.67 -4.87 16.17
N LYS A 58 -7.82 -4.35 15.72
CA LYS A 58 -7.87 -3.38 14.61
C LYS A 58 -7.10 -2.10 14.93
N VAL A 59 -7.28 -1.54 16.13
CA VAL A 59 -6.53 -0.33 16.56
C VAL A 59 -5.04 -0.59 16.65
N LYS A 60 -4.62 -1.70 17.29
CA LYS A 60 -3.20 -2.06 17.41
C LYS A 60 -2.57 -2.30 16.05
N PHE A 61 -3.24 -3.04 15.16
CA PHE A 61 -2.75 -3.29 13.83
C PHE A 61 -2.68 -2.02 12.98
N ARG A 62 -3.67 -1.12 13.07
CA ARG A 62 -3.61 0.21 12.42
C ARG A 62 -2.36 0.98 12.81
N ASN A 63 -2.05 1.05 14.10
CA ASN A 63 -0.87 1.75 14.60
C ASN A 63 0.45 1.11 14.14
N PHE A 64 0.51 -0.21 14.16
CA PHE A 64 1.65 -0.98 13.65
C PHE A 64 1.85 -0.75 12.14
N TYR A 65 0.78 -0.88 11.35
CA TYR A 65 0.75 -0.64 9.91
C TYR A 65 1.20 0.78 9.57
N ALA A 66 0.61 1.79 10.23
CA ALA A 66 0.94 3.20 10.03
C ALA A 66 2.42 3.47 10.33
N THR A 67 2.92 2.96 11.45
CA THR A 67 4.33 3.12 11.83
C THR A 67 5.24 2.52 10.77
N LYS A 68 5.01 1.26 10.39
CA LYS A 68 5.85 0.58 9.41
C LYS A 68 5.79 1.20 8.02
N LEU A 69 4.61 1.64 7.57
CA LEU A 69 4.45 2.25 6.25
C LEU A 69 5.27 3.54 6.15
N ASN A 70 5.13 4.42 7.14
CA ASN A 70 5.84 5.69 7.17
C ASN A 70 7.35 5.50 7.37
N GLU A 71 7.78 4.52 8.17
CA GLU A 71 9.21 4.16 8.28
C GLU A 71 9.77 3.68 6.93
N CYS A 72 9.01 2.87 6.17
CA CYS A 72 9.43 2.44 4.84
C CYS A 72 9.57 3.60 3.87
N ILE A 73 8.57 4.48 3.80
CA ILE A 73 8.61 5.65 2.90
C ILE A 73 9.81 6.53 3.25
N ASP A 74 10.05 6.75 4.56
CA ASP A 74 11.17 7.57 5.02
C ASP A 74 12.54 6.95 4.70
N LEU A 75 12.76 5.71 5.14
CA LEU A 75 14.05 5.05 5.04
C LEU A 75 14.38 4.59 3.61
N ARG A 76 13.39 4.11 2.86
CA ARG A 76 13.60 3.61 1.50
C ARG A 76 13.70 4.74 0.48
N TYR A 77 13.00 5.85 0.69
CA TYR A 77 12.86 6.90 -0.33
C TYR A 77 13.30 8.27 0.16
N ARG A 78 12.66 8.83 1.18
CA ARG A 78 12.89 10.24 1.59
C ARG A 78 14.35 10.49 1.93
N LYS A 79 14.95 9.68 2.81
CA LYS A 79 16.37 9.79 3.18
C LYS A 79 17.34 9.43 2.07
N LYS A 80 16.87 8.81 0.98
CA LYS A 80 17.67 8.47 -0.21
C LYS A 80 17.53 9.51 -1.34
N GLY A 81 16.94 10.66 -1.03
CA GLY A 81 16.82 11.81 -1.93
C GLY A 81 15.73 11.66 -2.99
N PHE A 82 14.70 10.84 -2.72
CA PHE A 82 13.51 10.77 -3.55
C PHE A 82 12.52 11.86 -3.15
N SER A 83 11.95 12.56 -4.12
CA SER A 83 10.71 13.31 -3.89
C SER A 83 9.55 12.35 -3.63
N ILE A 84 8.68 12.66 -2.67
CA ILE A 84 7.57 11.80 -2.30
C ILE A 84 6.29 12.35 -2.91
N ASN A 85 5.61 11.54 -3.71
CA ASN A 85 4.41 11.93 -4.43
C ASN A 85 3.31 10.90 -4.14
N TYR A 86 2.14 11.36 -3.70
CA TYR A 86 0.96 10.56 -3.45
C TYR A 86 -0.08 10.87 -4.53
N ALA A 87 -0.42 9.88 -5.36
CA ALA A 87 -1.44 10.05 -6.39
C ALA A 87 -2.81 9.65 -5.83
N VAL A 88 -3.79 10.52 -5.91
CA VAL A 88 -5.16 10.28 -5.41
C VAL A 88 -6.19 10.55 -6.51
N PHE A 89 -7.37 9.97 -6.36
CA PHE A 89 -8.52 10.36 -7.18
C PHE A 89 -8.85 11.83 -6.96
N ASP A 90 -9.38 12.49 -7.99
CA ASP A 90 -9.70 13.91 -7.93
C ASP A 90 -10.68 14.19 -6.78
N GLY A 91 -10.35 15.20 -5.97
CA GLY A 91 -11.12 15.57 -4.78
C GLY A 91 -11.13 14.53 -3.65
N HIS A 92 -10.30 13.47 -3.69
CA HIS A 92 -10.15 12.53 -2.57
C HIS A 92 -9.03 12.92 -1.63
N GLU A 93 -9.28 12.69 -0.35
CA GLU A 93 -8.28 12.85 0.70
C GLU A 93 -7.30 11.67 0.72
N ILE A 94 -6.07 11.96 1.13
CA ILE A 94 -5.12 10.93 1.50
C ILE A 94 -5.49 10.34 2.88
N SER A 95 -5.24 9.05 3.08
CA SER A 95 -5.45 8.41 4.37
C SER A 95 -4.62 9.05 5.47
N ASP A 96 -5.24 9.26 6.62
CA ASP A 96 -4.64 9.70 7.90
C ASP A 96 -3.55 8.77 8.44
N VAL A 97 -3.45 7.54 7.90
CA VAL A 97 -2.33 6.62 8.14
C VAL A 97 -1.02 7.17 7.58
N ILE A 98 -1.07 8.03 6.56
CA ILE A 98 0.10 8.66 5.96
C ILE A 98 0.48 9.92 6.76
N ARG A 99 1.75 9.99 7.19
CA ARG A 99 2.32 11.15 7.87
C ARG A 99 2.99 12.07 6.85
N LEU A 100 2.19 12.92 6.22
CA LEU A 100 2.66 13.93 5.27
C LEU A 100 3.78 14.78 5.85
N GLN A 101 4.81 15.03 5.05
CA GLN A 101 5.84 16.02 5.31
C GLN A 101 5.64 17.27 4.43
N PRO A 102 6.16 18.45 4.81
CA PRO A 102 5.96 19.69 4.06
C PRO A 102 6.35 19.63 2.57
N ASP A 103 7.38 18.83 2.24
CA ASP A 103 7.88 18.68 0.86
C ASP A 103 7.22 17.52 0.09
N ASP A 104 6.32 16.76 0.74
CA ASP A 104 5.55 15.72 0.06
C ASP A 104 4.51 16.37 -0.86
N ARG A 105 4.25 15.76 -2.02
CA ARG A 105 3.26 16.24 -2.99
C ARG A 105 2.06 15.30 -3.05
N ILE A 106 0.86 15.87 -3.04
CA ILE A 106 -0.36 15.17 -3.43
C ILE A 106 -0.69 15.58 -4.86
N ILE A 107 -0.91 14.60 -5.74
CA ILE A 107 -1.24 14.84 -7.14
C ILE A 107 -2.55 14.12 -7.49
N GLU A 108 -3.37 14.79 -8.29
CA GLU A 108 -4.63 14.24 -8.77
C GLU A 108 -4.42 13.46 -10.08
N VAL A 109 -5.18 12.39 -10.27
CA VAL A 109 -5.01 11.47 -11.41
C VAL A 109 -5.88 11.83 -12.62
N GLY A 110 -6.66 12.92 -12.55
CA GLY A 110 -7.57 13.37 -13.62
C GLY A 110 -8.85 12.54 -13.70
N MET A 111 -9.22 11.90 -12.59
CA MET A 111 -10.43 11.08 -12.49
C MET A 111 -10.89 10.98 -11.03
N ASP A 112 -12.18 11.16 -10.79
CA ASP A 112 -12.80 10.91 -9.48
C ASP A 112 -13.11 9.41 -9.26
N LEU A 113 -13.13 8.97 -8.00
CA LEU A 113 -13.33 7.57 -7.62
C LEU A 113 -14.70 7.03 -8.10
N TRP A 114 -15.75 7.84 -8.06
CA TRP A 114 -17.09 7.41 -8.47
C TRP A 114 -17.16 7.15 -9.98
N SER A 115 -16.55 8.01 -10.78
CA SER A 115 -16.37 7.80 -12.22
C SER A 115 -15.60 6.53 -12.50
N PHE A 116 -14.51 6.29 -11.77
CA PHE A 116 -13.74 5.04 -11.88
C PHE A 116 -14.61 3.81 -11.60
N ILE A 117 -15.31 3.77 -10.46
CA ILE A 117 -16.16 2.64 -10.06
C ILE A 117 -17.31 2.43 -11.07
N ARG A 118 -18.06 3.49 -11.40
CA ARG A 118 -19.24 3.42 -12.28
C ARG A 118 -18.86 2.93 -13.66
N LYS A 119 -17.77 3.45 -14.23
CA LYS A 119 -17.34 3.09 -15.57
C LYS A 119 -16.87 1.63 -15.66
N ASN A 120 -16.20 1.12 -14.62
CA ASN A 120 -15.75 -0.28 -14.57
C ASN A 120 -16.88 -1.29 -14.30
N ARG A 121 -18.02 -0.87 -13.73
CA ARG A 121 -19.23 -1.73 -13.64
C ARG A 121 -19.85 -2.04 -15.00
N ASN A 122 -19.63 -1.19 -15.99
CA ASN A 122 -20.20 -1.33 -17.35
C ASN A 122 -19.24 -2.06 -18.31
N GLU A 123 -18.43 -2.99 -17.80
CA GLU A 123 -17.48 -3.88 -18.50
C GLU A 123 -16.37 -3.25 -19.34
N LYS A 124 -16.42 -1.94 -19.61
CA LYS A 124 -15.29 -1.20 -20.17
C LYS A 124 -14.33 -0.83 -19.04
N LYS A 125 -13.11 -1.37 -19.13
CA LYS A 125 -12.00 -1.10 -18.21
C LYS A 125 -11.53 0.35 -18.36
N TYR A 126 -12.00 1.26 -17.51
CA TYR A 126 -11.63 2.67 -17.50
C TYR A 126 -10.68 2.97 -16.35
N TYR A 127 -9.53 3.53 -16.66
CA TYR A 127 -8.46 3.83 -15.70
C TYR A 127 -8.00 5.28 -15.88
N PRO A 128 -7.48 5.91 -14.81
CA PRO A 128 -6.77 7.17 -14.95
C PRO A 128 -5.66 7.06 -16.00
N ASP A 129 -5.42 8.13 -16.74
CA ASP A 129 -4.45 8.16 -17.82
C ASP A 129 -3.01 8.17 -17.25
N PRO A 130 -2.19 7.12 -17.49
CA PRO A 130 -0.82 7.11 -17.02
C PRO A 130 0.04 8.24 -17.61
N ASP A 131 -0.23 8.70 -18.83
CA ASP A 131 0.52 9.81 -19.43
C ASP A 131 0.23 11.14 -18.71
N PHE A 132 -1.04 11.39 -18.39
CA PHE A 132 -1.43 12.54 -17.57
C PHE A 132 -0.74 12.50 -16.19
N LEU A 133 -0.76 11.35 -15.52
CA LEU A 133 -0.14 11.21 -14.19
C LEU A 133 1.39 11.40 -14.25
N LEU A 134 2.07 10.72 -15.18
CA LEU A 134 3.52 10.79 -15.32
C LEU A 134 3.99 12.18 -15.78
N GLY A 135 3.18 12.90 -16.56
CA GLY A 135 3.46 14.27 -16.96
C GLY A 135 3.61 15.26 -15.78
N GLN A 136 3.02 14.94 -14.62
CA GLN A 136 3.12 15.75 -13.40
C GLN A 136 4.44 15.54 -12.62
N LEU A 137 5.24 14.54 -13.03
CA LEU A 137 6.52 14.14 -12.44
C LEU A 137 7.71 14.59 -13.31
N SER A 138 7.65 15.81 -13.85
CA SER A 138 8.66 16.32 -14.78
C SER A 138 10.10 16.25 -14.24
N GLY A 139 11.05 15.84 -15.10
CA GLY A 139 12.48 15.75 -14.75
C GLY A 139 12.89 14.53 -13.91
N VAL A 140 11.96 13.60 -13.65
CA VAL A 140 12.25 12.33 -12.98
C VAL A 140 12.93 11.36 -13.94
N GLU A 141 14.02 10.76 -13.48
CA GLU A 141 14.80 9.74 -14.20
C GLU A 141 14.66 8.38 -13.50
N ILE A 142 14.65 8.38 -12.16
CA ILE A 142 14.49 7.19 -11.33
C ILE A 142 13.14 7.28 -10.63
N LEU A 143 12.26 6.34 -10.95
CA LEU A 143 10.92 6.24 -10.39
C LEU A 143 10.78 4.95 -9.59
N ARG A 144 10.27 5.05 -8.37
CA ARG A 144 9.87 3.90 -7.55
C ARG A 144 8.38 4.01 -7.28
N ILE A 145 7.64 2.91 -7.44
CA ILE A 145 6.17 2.94 -7.39
C ILE A 145 5.69 1.97 -6.32
N GLY A 146 4.78 2.44 -5.46
CA GLY A 146 4.00 1.61 -4.55
C GLY A 146 2.50 1.90 -4.69
N GLY A 147 1.70 1.33 -3.80
CA GLY A 147 0.27 1.57 -3.69
C GLY A 147 -0.62 0.55 -4.39
N PHE A 148 -1.80 0.99 -4.82
CA PHE A 148 -2.93 0.11 -5.10
C PHE A 148 -3.40 0.18 -6.57
N HIS A 149 -3.87 -0.90 -7.20
CA HIS A 149 -3.53 -2.30 -6.95
C HIS A 149 -2.36 -2.70 -7.88
N LEU A 150 -1.50 -3.61 -7.41
CA LEU A 150 -0.29 -4.07 -8.09
C LEU A 150 -0.58 -4.50 -9.53
N ASN A 151 -1.50 -5.45 -9.71
CA ASN A 151 -1.82 -6.05 -11.00
C ASN A 151 -2.73 -5.19 -11.89
N ASP A 152 -2.97 -3.93 -11.50
CA ASP A 152 -3.88 -3.04 -12.21
C ASP A 152 -3.27 -1.65 -12.42
N CYS A 153 -3.60 -0.66 -11.59
CA CYS A 153 -3.12 0.70 -11.76
C CYS A 153 -1.59 0.81 -11.60
N VAL A 154 -1.01 0.12 -10.62
CA VAL A 154 0.45 0.15 -10.37
C VAL A 154 1.21 -0.40 -11.58
N GLU A 155 0.85 -1.59 -12.05
CA GLU A 155 1.50 -2.19 -13.21
C GLU A 155 1.33 -1.33 -14.47
N LYS A 156 0.16 -0.72 -14.70
CA LYS A 156 -0.07 0.14 -15.86
C LYS A 156 0.81 1.38 -15.86
N VAL A 157 0.91 2.05 -14.72
CA VAL A 157 1.76 3.24 -14.58
C VAL A 157 3.24 2.84 -14.67
N ALA A 158 3.65 1.76 -14.01
CA ALA A 158 5.03 1.26 -14.07
C ALA A 158 5.46 0.87 -15.48
N ARG A 159 4.59 0.15 -16.21
CA ARG A 159 4.82 -0.20 -17.61
C ARG A 159 4.95 1.06 -18.47
N ARG A 160 4.05 2.02 -18.32
CA ARG A 160 4.10 3.25 -19.11
C ARG A 160 5.35 4.08 -18.81
N ALA A 161 5.75 4.19 -17.55
CA ALA A 161 7.00 4.84 -17.17
C ALA A 161 8.21 4.14 -17.81
N TYR A 162 8.23 2.81 -17.82
CA TYR A 162 9.28 2.05 -18.50
C TYR A 162 9.31 2.36 -20.01
N GLU A 163 8.15 2.37 -20.67
CA GLU A 163 8.01 2.71 -22.10
C GLU A 163 8.50 4.14 -22.42
N LEU A 164 8.40 5.07 -21.46
CA LEU A 164 8.89 6.44 -21.55
C LEU A 164 10.37 6.60 -21.16
N GLY A 165 11.07 5.51 -20.81
CA GLY A 165 12.51 5.50 -20.55
C GLY A 165 12.93 5.79 -19.10
N TYR A 166 12.01 5.74 -18.14
CA TYR A 166 12.34 5.87 -16.72
C TYR A 166 13.10 4.62 -16.22
N ASP A 167 14.09 4.80 -15.33
CA ASP A 167 14.51 3.72 -14.42
C ASP A 167 13.37 3.53 -13.41
N VAL A 168 12.48 2.59 -13.70
CA VAL A 168 11.29 2.31 -12.90
C VAL A 168 11.34 0.94 -12.23
N LEU A 169 10.94 0.90 -10.96
CA LEU A 169 10.71 -0.34 -10.21
C LEU A 169 9.47 -0.19 -9.32
N VAL A 170 8.68 -1.26 -9.24
CA VAL A 170 7.61 -1.40 -8.26
C VAL A 170 8.16 -2.00 -6.96
N ASP A 171 7.94 -1.30 -5.85
CA ASP A 171 8.16 -1.82 -4.50
C ASP A 171 6.94 -2.63 -4.10
N GLU A 172 6.97 -3.93 -4.39
CA GLU A 172 5.84 -4.84 -4.14
C GLU A 172 5.55 -5.03 -2.65
N ASP A 173 6.51 -4.74 -1.76
CA ASP A 173 6.19 -4.73 -0.34
C ASP A 173 5.19 -3.61 -0.05
N LEU A 174 5.29 -2.45 -0.70
CA LEU A 174 4.45 -1.27 -0.44
C LEU A 174 3.20 -1.19 -1.32
N THR A 175 2.66 -2.33 -1.75
CA THR A 175 1.37 -2.42 -2.45
C THR A 175 0.29 -3.02 -1.55
N GLU A 176 -0.76 -3.62 -2.11
CA GLU A 176 -1.72 -4.45 -1.34
C GLU A 176 -1.07 -5.63 -0.61
N PHE A 177 0.20 -5.96 -0.87
CA PHE A 177 0.88 -6.99 -0.10
C PHE A 177 1.45 -6.50 1.22
N PHE A 178 1.49 -5.19 1.47
CA PHE A 178 2.12 -4.63 2.67
C PHE A 178 1.60 -5.26 3.95
N ARG A 179 0.27 -5.44 4.10
CA ARG A 179 -0.35 -6.05 5.28
C ARG A 179 0.18 -7.46 5.60
N ILE A 180 0.61 -8.20 4.57
CA ILE A 180 1.17 -9.55 4.69
C ILE A 180 2.68 -9.44 4.94
N ARG A 181 3.36 -8.60 4.16
CA ARG A 181 4.83 -8.47 4.16
C ARG A 181 5.35 -7.91 5.47
N ILE A 182 4.68 -6.95 6.11
CA ILE A 182 5.15 -6.37 7.40
C ILE A 182 5.18 -7.35 8.58
N LYS A 183 4.57 -8.53 8.41
CA LYS A 183 4.56 -9.60 9.42
C LYS A 183 5.61 -10.68 9.15
N ASP A 184 6.27 -10.63 8.00
CA ASP A 184 7.34 -11.55 7.62
C ASP A 184 8.59 -11.24 8.46
N GLU A 185 9.21 -12.27 9.04
CA GLU A 185 10.43 -12.14 9.83
C GLU A 185 11.61 -11.57 9.02
N ASN A 186 11.60 -11.76 7.70
CA ASN A 186 12.60 -11.27 6.78
C ASN A 186 12.25 -9.89 6.19
N PHE A 187 11.16 -9.28 6.64
CA PHE A 187 10.79 -7.93 6.23
C PHE A 187 11.83 -6.91 6.67
N GLN A 188 12.25 -6.05 5.75
CA GLN A 188 13.25 -5.03 6.03
C GLN A 188 12.70 -3.66 5.75
N VAL A 189 12.64 -2.83 6.78
CA VAL A 189 11.99 -1.53 6.69
C VAL A 189 12.73 -0.55 5.78
N ASP A 190 14.07 -0.65 5.71
CA ASP A 190 14.96 0.28 5.02
C ASP A 190 15.31 -0.12 3.58
N ARG A 191 14.94 -1.34 3.17
CA ARG A 191 15.14 -1.83 1.80
C ARG A 191 14.04 -2.78 1.34
N TYR A 192 13.69 -2.67 0.07
CA TYR A 192 12.90 -3.67 -0.63
C TYR A 192 13.82 -4.81 -1.09
N ILE A 193 13.53 -6.05 -0.67
CA ILE A 193 14.30 -7.23 -1.11
C ILE A 193 13.64 -7.83 -2.34
N HIS A 194 14.33 -7.63 -3.46
CA HIS A 194 13.85 -8.02 -4.78
C HIS A 194 13.59 -9.53 -4.95
N SER A 195 14.31 -10.38 -4.20
CA SER A 195 14.33 -11.83 -4.39
C SER A 195 13.20 -12.59 -3.69
N ASN A 196 12.29 -11.93 -2.98
CA ASN A 196 11.19 -12.61 -2.31
C ASN A 196 10.05 -12.90 -3.29
N SER A 197 10.34 -13.72 -4.30
CA SER A 197 9.31 -14.33 -5.11
C SER A 197 8.49 -15.26 -4.23
N LEU A 198 7.26 -14.84 -3.92
CA LEU A 198 6.20 -15.83 -3.76
C LEU A 198 6.21 -16.66 -5.06
N PRO A 199 6.42 -17.99 -5.02
CA PRO A 199 6.68 -18.83 -6.21
C PRO A 199 5.62 -18.71 -7.31
N ILE A 200 4.43 -18.21 -6.95
CA ILE A 200 3.27 -18.00 -7.80
C ILE A 200 3.47 -16.91 -8.87
N PHE A 201 4.50 -16.05 -8.77
CA PHE A 201 4.67 -14.89 -9.67
C PHE A 201 5.80 -15.03 -10.71
N ASP A 202 6.68 -16.02 -10.60
CA ASP A 202 7.92 -16.10 -11.39
C ASP A 202 7.71 -16.20 -12.91
N LYS A 203 6.65 -16.87 -13.39
CA LYS A 203 6.37 -16.96 -14.83
C LYS A 203 5.85 -15.65 -15.43
N LYS A 204 5.05 -14.87 -14.67
CA LYS A 204 4.44 -13.60 -15.15
C LYS A 204 5.42 -12.42 -15.10
N ARG A 205 6.49 -12.56 -14.31
CA ARG A 205 7.51 -11.53 -14.06
C ARG A 205 8.60 -11.47 -15.13
N LYS A 206 8.86 -12.56 -15.88
CA LYS A 206 9.92 -12.62 -16.92
C LYS A 206 9.86 -11.55 -18.00
N MET A 207 8.66 -11.00 -18.27
CA MET A 207 8.42 -9.99 -19.30
C MET A 207 8.10 -8.60 -18.72
N LYS A 208 8.30 -8.41 -17.41
CA LYS A 208 7.93 -7.18 -16.68
C LYS A 208 9.15 -6.64 -15.93
N PRO A 209 10.09 -5.95 -16.63
CA PRO A 209 11.33 -5.45 -16.01
C PRO A 209 11.07 -4.47 -14.85
N TRP A 210 9.94 -3.77 -14.86
CA TRP A 210 9.52 -2.90 -13.74
C TRP A 210 9.08 -3.68 -12.48
N LEU A 211 8.92 -5.00 -12.56
CA LEU A 211 8.68 -5.90 -11.41
C LEU A 211 9.89 -6.77 -11.09
N VAL A 212 10.95 -6.75 -11.93
CA VAL A 212 12.14 -7.60 -11.81
C VAL A 212 13.40 -6.80 -12.07
N GLN A 213 14.17 -6.47 -11.03
CA GLN A 213 15.53 -5.95 -11.21
C GLN A 213 16.54 -7.10 -11.20
N ARG A 214 17.38 -7.15 -12.22
CA ARG A 214 18.51 -8.09 -12.30
C ARG A 214 19.72 -7.55 -11.56
#